data_AF-A0A844E0N6-F1
#
_entry.id   AF-A0A844E0N6-F1
#
_cell.length_a   1.000
_cell.length_b   1.000
_cell.length_c   1.000
_cell.angle_alpha   90.00
_cell.angle_beta   90.00
_cell.angle_gamma   90.00
#
_symmetry.space_group_name_H-M   'P 1'
#
loop_
_entity.id
_entity.type
_entity.pdbx_description
1 polymer ?
#
loop_
_entity_poly.entity_id
_entity_poly.type
_entity_poly.pdbx_seq_one_letter_code
_entity_poly.pdbx_strand_id
1 'polypeptide(L)'
;MIYTNHKIEFDESKCVGCQICYKACFVDVIRWDAEKRRPIFKYVEDCEHCNYCEVKCAKGAIKVIPDYGSQSFRQTFDCYAKKQSEA
;
A
#
# COMPACT_ATOMS: atom_id res chain seq x y z
N MET A 1 14.88 -11.02 -6.02
CA MET A 1 14.27 -9.74 -5.61
C MET A 1 12.78 -9.96 -5.75
N ILE A 2 12.05 -9.97 -4.65
CA ILE A 2 10.61 -10.27 -4.66
C ILE A 2 9.93 -9.01 -5.20
N TYR A 3 9.58 -8.99 -6.48
CA TYR A 3 8.81 -7.90 -7.05
C TYR A 3 7.37 -8.05 -6.60
N THR A 4 7.02 -7.27 -5.61
CA THR A 4 5.70 -7.19 -5.01
C THR A 4 4.82 -6.22 -5.80
N ASN A 5 3.60 -6.64 -6.18
CA ASN A 5 2.67 -5.80 -6.96
C ASN A 5 1.55 -5.21 -6.10
N HIS A 6 1.92 -4.72 -4.93
CA HIS A 6 0.98 -4.10 -4.00
C HIS A 6 0.38 -2.83 -4.60
N LYS A 7 -0.86 -2.54 -4.22
CA LYS A 7 -1.56 -1.34 -4.67
C LYS A 7 -2.01 -0.53 -3.48
N ILE A 8 -1.93 0.79 -3.61
CA ILE A 8 -2.54 1.72 -2.66
C ILE A 8 -3.51 2.56 -3.47
N GLU A 9 -4.80 2.41 -3.17
CA GLU A 9 -5.84 3.27 -3.73
C GLU A 9 -5.93 4.55 -2.90
N PHE A 10 -5.95 5.69 -3.58
CA PHE A 10 -6.04 7.00 -2.96
C PHE A 10 -7.18 7.82 -3.57
N ASP A 11 -8.11 8.24 -2.71
CA ASP A 11 -9.24 9.09 -3.06
C ASP A 11 -8.91 10.55 -2.70
N GLU A 12 -8.48 11.32 -3.70
CA GLU A 12 -8.08 12.71 -3.53
C GLU A 12 -9.23 13.58 -3.03
N SER A 13 -10.49 13.26 -3.35
CA SER A 13 -11.65 14.05 -2.95
C SER A 13 -11.90 14.05 -1.44
N LYS A 14 -11.44 13.01 -0.73
CA LYS A 14 -11.57 12.86 0.73
C LYS A 14 -10.34 13.38 1.49
N CYS A 15 -9.23 13.59 0.80
CA CYS A 15 -7.98 14.00 1.43
C CYS A 15 -8.05 15.46 1.88
N VAL A 16 -7.77 15.71 3.16
CA VAL A 16 -7.73 17.07 3.75
C VAL A 16 -6.31 17.60 3.94
N GLY A 17 -5.30 16.87 3.46
CA GLY A 17 -3.91 17.29 3.53
C GLY A 17 -3.30 17.32 4.95
N CYS A 18 -3.77 16.48 5.87
CA CYS A 18 -3.35 16.49 7.28
C CYS A 18 -1.98 15.86 7.58
N GLN A 19 -1.32 15.26 6.58
CA GLN A 19 0.00 14.60 6.69
C GLN A 19 0.09 13.39 7.63
N ILE A 20 -1.01 12.95 8.24
CA ILE A 20 -0.98 11.82 9.19
C ILE A 20 -0.52 10.53 8.51
N CYS A 21 -1.02 10.24 7.30
CA CYS A 21 -0.61 9.05 6.54
C CYS A 21 0.88 9.07 6.19
N TYR A 22 1.41 10.23 5.80
CA TYR A 22 2.83 10.42 5.51
C TYR A 22 3.70 10.10 6.74
N LYS A 23 3.36 10.66 7.91
CA LYS A 23 4.08 10.41 9.17
C LYS A 23 3.90 8.98 9.71
N ALA A 24 2.81 8.31 9.35
CA ALA A 24 2.51 6.96 9.80
C ALA A 24 3.36 5.89 9.10
N CYS A 25 3.90 6.17 7.91
CA CYS A 25 4.64 5.19 7.14
C CYS A 25 6.08 5.03 7.65
N PHE A 26 6.33 4.01 8.47
CA PHE A 26 7.66 3.77 9.05
C PHE A 26 8.69 3.22 8.05
N VAL A 27 8.23 2.70 6.90
CA VAL A 27 9.08 2.24 5.77
C VAL A 27 9.22 3.31 4.67
N ASP A 28 8.72 4.52 4.89
CA ASP A 28 8.99 5.67 4.02
C ASP A 28 8.51 5.55 2.54
N VAL A 29 7.46 4.76 2.32
CA VAL A 29 6.79 4.58 1.01
C VAL A 29 6.07 5.85 0.52
N ILE A 30 5.61 6.66 1.47
CA ILE A 30 4.81 7.85 1.22
C ILE A 30 5.72 9.08 1.28
N ARG A 31 5.73 9.87 0.22
CA ARG A 31 6.32 11.23 0.17
C ARG A 31 5.23 12.29 0.25
N TRP A 32 5.65 13.53 0.44
CA TRP A 32 4.72 14.66 0.57
C TRP A 32 4.88 15.66 -0.57
N ASP A 33 3.78 15.98 -1.25
CA ASP A 33 3.68 17.11 -2.17
C ASP A 33 3.22 18.34 -1.39
N ALA A 34 4.13 19.29 -1.16
CA ALA A 34 3.81 20.51 -0.42
C ALA A 34 2.91 21.46 -1.22
N GLU A 35 3.05 21.50 -2.54
CA GLU A 35 2.30 22.40 -3.41
C GLU A 35 0.84 21.95 -3.50
N LYS A 36 0.61 20.65 -3.73
CA LYS A 36 -0.73 20.07 -3.85
C LYS A 36 -1.32 19.61 -2.52
N ARG A 37 -0.56 19.74 -1.43
CA ARG A 37 -0.93 19.35 -0.06
C ARG A 37 -1.44 17.91 0.04
N ARG A 38 -0.79 16.97 -0.64
CA ARG A 38 -1.23 15.57 -0.74
C ARG A 38 -0.08 14.56 -0.65
N PRO A 39 -0.35 13.31 -0.22
CA PRO A 39 0.66 12.27 -0.23
C PRO A 39 0.99 11.81 -1.67
N ILE A 40 2.24 11.41 -1.90
CA ILE A 40 2.72 10.73 -3.10
C ILE A 40 3.20 9.33 -2.69
N PHE A 41 2.57 8.29 -3.23
CA PHE A 41 2.96 6.90 -2.96
C PHE A 41 4.08 6.50 -3.93
N LYS A 42 5.35 6.73 -3.56
CA LYS A 42 6.48 6.65 -4.48
C LYS A 42 7.12 5.26 -4.56
N TYR A 43 7.12 4.52 -3.45
CA TYR A 43 7.79 3.22 -3.33
C TYR A 43 6.79 2.14 -2.91
N VAL A 44 5.71 1.96 -3.67
CA VAL A 44 4.60 1.05 -3.30
C VAL A 44 5.04 -0.41 -3.20
N GLU A 45 6.08 -0.77 -3.94
CA GLU A 45 6.77 -2.06 -3.88
C GLU A 45 7.31 -2.37 -2.47
N ASP A 46 7.76 -1.34 -1.73
CA ASP A 46 8.30 -1.48 -0.37
C ASP A 46 7.20 -1.42 0.72
N CYS A 47 5.92 -1.43 0.31
CA CYS A 47 4.80 -1.43 1.24
C CYS A 47 4.66 -2.78 1.95
N GLU A 48 4.73 -2.77 3.28
CA GLU A 48 4.60 -3.95 4.16
C GLU A 48 3.15 -4.25 4.61
N HIS A 49 2.13 -3.70 3.94
CA HIS A 49 0.70 -3.95 4.23
C HIS A 49 0.27 -3.77 5.69
N CYS A 50 0.99 -2.97 6.46
CA CYS A 50 0.66 -2.74 7.87
C CYS A 50 -0.68 -2.01 8.09
N ASN A 51 -1.25 -1.47 7.00
CA ASN A 51 -2.51 -0.70 6.96
C ASN A 51 -2.54 0.54 7.87
N TYR A 52 -1.39 0.96 8.41
CA TYR A 52 -1.36 2.04 9.39
C TYR A 52 -1.76 3.39 8.78
N CYS A 53 -1.37 3.66 7.54
CA CYS A 53 -1.77 4.86 6.80
C CYS A 53 -3.28 4.89 6.50
N GLU A 54 -3.90 3.73 6.24
CA GLU A 54 -5.34 3.58 6.02
C GLU A 54 -6.12 3.80 7.33
N VAL A 55 -5.77 3.06 8.38
CA VAL A 55 -6.44 3.14 9.70
C VAL A 55 -6.35 4.54 10.31
N LYS A 56 -5.22 5.23 10.14
CA LYS A 56 -5.03 6.59 10.66
C LYS A 56 -5.70 7.67 9.82
N CYS A 57 -6.15 7.34 8.60
CA CYS A 57 -6.86 8.29 7.77
C CYS A 57 -8.30 8.47 8.27
N ALA A 58 -8.55 9.51 9.08
CA ALA A 58 -9.89 9.83 9.60
C ALA A 58 -10.96 10.08 8.51
N LYS A 59 -10.55 10.29 7.25
CA LYS A 59 -11.45 10.49 6.10
C LYS A 59 -11.58 9.25 5.22
N GLY A 60 -10.86 8.16 5.51
CA GLY A 60 -10.90 6.95 4.68
C GLY A 60 -10.48 7.20 3.23
N ALA A 61 -9.45 8.05 3.02
CA ALA A 61 -8.97 8.43 1.70
C ALA A 61 -7.94 7.44 1.13
N ILE A 62 -7.53 6.43 1.89
CA ILE A 62 -6.46 5.49 1.53
C ILE A 62 -6.99 4.07 1.74
N LYS A 63 -6.70 3.17 0.80
CA LYS A 63 -6.94 1.74 0.94
C LYS A 63 -5.72 0.96 0.45
N VAL A 64 -5.18 0.10 1.31
CA VAL A 64 -4.03 -0.76 1.00
C VAL A 64 -4.55 -2.10 0.48
N ILE A 65 -4.06 -2.50 -0.69
CA ILE A 65 -4.46 -3.74 -1.37
C ILE A 65 -3.19 -4.58 -1.55
N PRO A 66 -2.94 -5.53 -0.64
CA PRO A 66 -1.85 -6.48 -0.78
C PRO A 66 -2.07 -7.38 -1.99
N ASP A 67 -0.97 -7.80 -2.60
CA ASP A 67 -0.97 -8.84 -3.63
C ASP A 67 -0.21 -10.05 -3.10
N TYR A 68 -0.95 -10.97 -2.48
CA TYR A 68 -0.39 -12.20 -1.96
C TYR A 68 0.11 -13.14 -3.07
N GLY A 69 -0.38 -12.97 -4.31
CA GLY A 69 0.02 -13.79 -5.44
C GLY A 69 1.43 -13.49 -5.96
N SER A 70 1.97 -12.29 -5.73
CA SER A 70 3.37 -11.95 -6.03
C SER A 70 4.34 -12.25 -4.88
N GLN A 71 3.85 -12.53 -3.67
CA GLN A 71 4.67 -12.85 -2.50
C GLN A 71 5.02 -14.35 -2.36
N SER A 72 4.84 -15.16 -3.42
CA SER A 72 5.01 -16.61 -3.38
C SER A 72 6.45 -17.11 -3.18
N PHE A 73 7.41 -16.24 -2.85
CA PHE A 73 8.77 -16.67 -2.55
C PHE A 73 8.83 -17.29 -1.14
N ARG A 74 8.88 -18.63 -1.09
CA ARG A 74 8.99 -19.49 0.12
C ARG A 74 7.74 -19.57 1.01
N GLN A 75 6.60 -19.02 0.62
CA GLN A 75 5.35 -19.34 1.31
C GLN A 75 4.95 -20.77 0.97
N THR A 76 5.24 -21.71 1.87
CA THR A 76 4.88 -23.13 1.78
C THR A 76 3.43 -23.40 2.21
N PHE A 77 2.64 -22.35 2.46
CA PHE A 77 1.25 -22.50 2.86
C PHE A 77 0.38 -22.68 1.61
N ASP A 78 -0.07 -23.92 1.40
CA ASP A 78 -0.89 -24.33 0.25
C ASP A 78 -2.17 -23.49 0.07
N CYS A 79 -2.64 -22.82 1.13
CA CYS A 79 -3.84 -21.98 1.09
C CYS A 79 -3.69 -20.68 0.26
N TYR A 80 -2.45 -20.24 0.00
CA TYR A 80 -2.16 -19.08 -0.87
C TYR A 80 -1.48 -19.47 -2.18
N ALA A 81 -1.26 -20.77 -2.40
CA ALA A 81 -0.73 -21.25 -3.66
C ALA A 81 -1.73 -20.89 -4.77
N LYS A 82 -1.29 -20.11 -5.77
CA LYS A 82 -2.05 -19.95 -7.01
C LYS A 82 -2.33 -21.36 -7.53
N LYS A 83 -3.61 -21.77 -7.57
CA LYS A 83 -4.03 -22.78 -8.55
C LYS A 83 -3.59 -22.21 -9.89
N GLN A 84 -2.57 -22.78 -10.51
CA GLN A 84 -2.16 -22.39 -11.85
C GLN A 84 -3.40 -22.52 -12.72
N SER A 85 -3.94 -21.40 -13.19
CA SER A 85 -4.98 -21.42 -14.20
C SER A 85 -4.40 -22.11 -15.41
N GLU A 86 -5.02 -23.22 -15.79
CA GLU A 86 -4.70 -24.05 -16.95
C GLU A 86 -4.66 -23.19 -18.22
N ALA A 87 -3.82 -23.64 -19.15
CA ALA A 87 -3.49 -23.02 -20.43
C ALA A 87 -4.71 -22.68 -21.31
#